data_AF-A0A154MD72-F1
#
_entry.id   AF-A0A154MD72-F1
#
_cell.length_a   1.000
_cell.length_b   1.000
_cell.length_c   1.000
_cell.angle_alpha   90.00
_cell.angle_beta   90.00
_cell.angle_gamma   90.00
#
_symmetry.space_group_name_H-M   'P 1'
#
loop_
_entity.id
_entity.type
_entity.pdbx_description
1 polymer ?
#
loop_
_entity_poly.entity_id
_entity_poly.type
_entity_poly.pdbx_seq_one_letter_code
_entity_poly.pdbx_strand_id
1 'polypeptide(L)'
;MEDRRSRVLEPPEGIPAKNLPILVNTLDRSAVTAGTLACAAGLLAVLGVILLFTGRFGIAVPVFLLVYMTPVSAYYGFLAVAGSLSMRKLVHQPFHLVNGLDGAVVAGAKVSVPLDGRWLVVRLPAPLRAQLAAQRRLWVLGRFVLLPGVIAARRGSFRDAPPKGSTPLGAEPVSPGRLLSLQRRLLASYYLLTAGLALVAAAFSVWVAVDFPDRRSVLVLDAQVFAGLCVLATTGLAIAALVLSRPVPEPRWTELFVVCGPASVNLFGMVTVKGRTVLPDGREVSVRAGGSDPSLAANIAVTGQLWVLGVPVAGKTTKAGVPGHAVFGPVKFGR
;
A
#
# COMPACT_ATOMS: atom_id res chain seq x y z
N MET A 1 -7.33 30.44 22.50
CA MET A 1 -6.39 29.29 22.53
C MET A 1 -6.59 28.50 21.26
N GLU A 2 -5.77 28.73 20.22
CA GLU A 2 -5.77 27.88 19.04
C GLU A 2 -5.28 26.50 19.47
N ASP A 3 -6.23 25.58 19.66
CA ASP A 3 -5.98 24.19 19.95
C ASP A 3 -5.09 23.64 18.82
N ARG A 4 -3.83 23.34 19.15
CA ARG A 4 -2.77 22.89 18.24
C ARG A 4 -3.07 21.43 17.83
N ARG A 5 -4.26 21.17 17.31
CA ARG A 5 -4.70 19.84 16.87
C ARG A 5 -3.76 19.40 15.77
N SER A 6 -3.10 18.26 15.99
CA SER A 6 -2.26 17.62 15.00
C SER A 6 -3.09 17.40 13.73
N ARG A 7 -2.74 18.09 12.64
CA ARG A 7 -3.41 17.95 11.33
C ARG A 7 -3.21 16.58 10.70
N VAL A 8 -2.31 15.77 11.28
CA VAL A 8 -1.89 14.49 10.76
C VAL A 8 -1.47 13.57 11.90
N LEU A 9 -1.65 12.27 11.73
CA LEU A 9 -1.17 11.23 12.65
C LEU A 9 0.36 11.18 12.67
N GLU A 10 0.94 11.40 13.84
CA GLU A 10 2.38 11.25 14.08
C GLU A 10 2.61 10.29 15.25
N PRO A 11 3.64 9.43 15.20
CA PRO A 11 4.00 8.64 16.37
C PRO A 11 4.39 9.55 17.55
N PRO A 12 3.79 9.35 18.73
CA PRO A 12 4.14 10.13 19.91
C PRO A 12 5.59 9.82 20.34
N GLU A 13 6.39 10.86 20.55
CA GLU A 13 7.77 10.73 21.00
C GLU A 13 7.85 10.18 22.43
N GLY A 14 8.84 9.30 22.67
CA GLY A 14 9.08 8.71 23.99
C GLY A 14 8.04 7.66 24.43
N ILE A 15 6.96 7.47 23.68
CA ILE A 15 5.94 6.47 23.99
C ILE A 15 6.20 5.19 23.18
N PRO A 16 6.05 3.99 23.79
CA PRO A 16 6.16 2.73 23.08
C PRO A 16 5.29 2.66 21.83
N ALA A 17 5.85 2.15 20.74
CA ALA A 17 5.17 2.03 19.44
C ALA A 17 3.85 1.24 19.50
N LYS A 18 3.67 0.33 20.45
CA LYS A 18 2.41 -0.39 20.70
C LYS A 18 1.22 0.53 20.97
N ASN A 19 1.47 1.76 21.43
CA ASN A 19 0.44 2.76 21.73
C ASN A 19 0.07 3.59 20.50
N LEU A 20 0.79 3.46 19.37
CA LEU A 20 0.34 4.03 18.11
C LEU A 20 -1.00 3.36 17.73
N PRO A 21 -2.08 4.14 17.51
CA PRO A 21 -3.37 3.57 17.15
C PRO A 21 -3.23 2.61 15.99
N ILE A 22 -3.98 1.50 16.04
CA ILE A 22 -4.09 0.43 15.03
C ILE A 22 -2.79 -0.27 14.59
N LEU A 23 -1.60 0.14 15.04
CA LEU A 23 -0.33 -0.44 14.59
C LEU A 23 -0.25 -1.94 14.88
N VAL A 24 -0.43 -2.34 16.14
CA VAL A 24 -0.35 -3.74 16.58
C VAL A 24 -1.37 -4.60 15.83
N ASN A 25 -2.63 -4.16 15.78
CA ASN A 25 -3.68 -4.87 15.06
C ASN A 25 -3.36 -5.03 13.57
N THR A 26 -2.76 -4.01 12.95
CA THR A 26 -2.36 -4.06 11.54
C THR A 26 -1.18 -5.02 11.33
N LEU A 27 -0.20 -5.03 12.23
CA LEU A 27 0.94 -5.94 12.18
C LEU A 27 0.50 -7.39 12.37
N ASP A 28 -0.32 -7.67 13.38
CA ASP A 28 -0.80 -9.01 13.69
C ASP A 28 -1.64 -9.55 12.52
N ARG A 29 -2.56 -8.74 11.96
CA ARG A 29 -3.34 -9.14 10.78
C ARG A 29 -2.48 -9.29 9.53
N SER A 30 -1.52 -8.40 9.30
CA SER A 30 -0.61 -8.52 8.16
C SER A 30 0.26 -9.78 8.26
N ALA A 31 0.72 -10.14 9.47
CA ALA A 31 1.47 -11.37 9.70
C ALA A 31 0.64 -12.62 9.41
N VAL A 32 -0.61 -12.66 9.91
CA VAL A 32 -1.53 -13.78 9.65
C VAL A 32 -1.84 -13.89 8.16
N THR A 33 -2.27 -12.80 7.51
CA THR A 33 -2.61 -12.82 6.08
C THR A 33 -1.42 -13.23 5.22
N ALA A 34 -0.24 -12.65 5.45
CA ALA A 34 0.96 -13.02 4.71
C ALA A 34 1.40 -14.46 4.99
N GLY A 35 1.32 -14.93 6.25
CA GLY A 35 1.61 -16.32 6.61
C GLY A 35 0.66 -17.32 5.95
N THR A 36 -0.65 -17.05 5.96
CA THR A 36 -1.66 -17.88 5.29
C THR A 36 -1.43 -17.93 3.79
N LEU A 37 -1.16 -16.79 3.14
CA LEU A 37 -0.84 -16.76 1.70
C LEU A 37 0.44 -17.52 1.39
N ALA A 38 1.46 -17.41 2.24
CA ALA A 38 2.71 -18.15 2.08
C ALA A 38 2.48 -19.66 2.14
N CYS A 39 1.70 -20.12 3.12
CA CYS A 39 1.37 -21.54 3.29
C CYS A 39 0.50 -22.05 2.13
N ALA A 40 -0.57 -21.33 1.78
CA ALA A 40 -1.46 -21.72 0.68
C ALA A 40 -0.71 -21.81 -0.66
N ALA A 41 0.13 -20.81 -0.98
CA ALA A 41 0.97 -20.84 -2.17
C ALA A 41 2.00 -21.98 -2.12
N GLY A 42 2.58 -22.27 -0.95
CA GLY A 42 3.49 -23.40 -0.77
C GLY A 42 2.81 -24.75 -1.02
N LEU A 43 1.58 -24.95 -0.52
CA LEU A 43 0.79 -26.14 -0.78
C LEU A 43 0.45 -26.30 -2.26
N LEU A 44 0.13 -25.19 -2.95
CA LEU A 44 -0.08 -25.20 -4.40
C LEU A 44 1.18 -25.56 -5.18
N ALA A 45 2.36 -25.12 -4.73
CA ALA A 45 3.63 -25.54 -5.33
C ALA A 45 3.88 -27.04 -5.16
N VAL A 46 3.62 -27.59 -3.97
CA VAL A 46 3.70 -29.05 -3.71
C VAL A 46 2.72 -29.82 -4.59
N LEU A 47 1.49 -29.33 -4.75
CA LEU A 47 0.52 -29.90 -5.69
C LEU A 47 1.08 -29.90 -7.13
N GLY A 48 1.77 -28.83 -7.54
CA GLY A 48 2.48 -28.78 -8.82
C GLY A 48 3.51 -29.90 -9.01
N VAL A 49 4.30 -30.21 -7.97
CA VAL A 49 5.23 -31.36 -7.99
C VAL A 49 4.47 -32.66 -8.22
N ILE A 50 3.42 -32.90 -7.44
CA ILE A 50 2.62 -34.15 -7.51
C ILE A 50 2.01 -34.31 -8.91
N LEU A 51 1.40 -33.25 -9.44
CA LEU A 51 0.77 -33.28 -10.76
C LEU A 51 1.77 -33.59 -11.87
N LEU A 52 3.01 -33.07 -11.76
CA LEU A 52 4.08 -33.36 -12.73
C LEU A 52 4.38 -34.87 -12.81
N PHE A 53 4.42 -35.57 -11.67
CA PHE A 53 4.65 -37.01 -11.63
C PHE A 53 3.48 -37.84 -12.18
N THR A 54 2.25 -37.31 -12.14
CA THR A 54 1.08 -38.05 -12.63
C THR A 54 0.91 -38.00 -14.16
N GLY A 55 1.49 -36.99 -14.84
CA GLY A 55 1.40 -36.82 -16.30
C GLY A 55 -0.01 -36.56 -16.87
N ARG A 56 -1.05 -36.56 -16.04
CA ARG A 56 -2.47 -36.53 -16.47
C ARG A 56 -2.98 -35.18 -16.97
N PHE A 57 -2.30 -34.09 -16.62
CA PHE A 57 -2.78 -32.71 -16.82
C PHE A 57 -1.88 -31.89 -17.74
N GLY A 58 -1.05 -32.54 -18.55
CA GLY A 58 0.02 -31.87 -19.29
C GLY A 58 1.13 -31.36 -18.37
N ILE A 59 2.03 -30.55 -18.92
CA ILE A 59 3.14 -29.91 -18.21
C ILE A 59 2.85 -28.47 -17.80
N ALA A 60 1.90 -27.78 -18.46
CA ALA A 60 1.66 -26.36 -18.26
C ALA A 60 1.23 -26.05 -16.81
N VAL A 61 0.18 -26.72 -16.33
CA VAL A 61 -0.36 -26.54 -14.96
C VAL A 61 0.69 -26.82 -13.87
N PRO A 62 1.36 -27.99 -13.84
CA PRO A 62 2.35 -28.26 -12.79
C PRO A 62 3.53 -27.29 -12.84
N VAL A 63 4.03 -26.94 -14.03
CA VAL A 63 5.14 -25.98 -14.17
C VAL A 63 4.74 -24.59 -13.65
N PHE A 64 3.54 -24.12 -13.95
CA PHE A 64 3.06 -22.83 -13.43
C PHE A 64 2.92 -22.82 -11.92
N LEU A 65 2.32 -23.86 -11.34
CA LEU A 65 2.19 -23.96 -9.89
C LEU A 65 3.57 -23.91 -9.22
N LEU A 66 4.57 -24.60 -9.77
CA LEU A 66 5.93 -24.58 -9.24
C LEU A 66 6.60 -23.21 -9.41
N VAL A 67 6.64 -22.69 -10.63
CA VAL A 67 7.41 -21.50 -10.98
C VAL A 67 6.78 -20.23 -10.41
N TYR A 68 5.45 -20.17 -10.33
CA TYR A 68 4.74 -18.98 -9.85
C TYR A 68 4.45 -19.04 -8.35
N MET A 69 3.97 -20.18 -7.81
CA MET A 69 3.56 -20.22 -6.41
C MET A 69 4.76 -20.32 -5.45
N THR A 70 5.90 -20.84 -5.90
CA THR A 70 7.12 -20.87 -5.06
C THR A 70 7.64 -19.47 -4.73
N PRO A 71 7.88 -18.56 -5.72
CA PRO A 71 8.25 -17.18 -5.41
C PRO A 71 7.18 -16.43 -4.63
N VAL A 72 5.90 -16.66 -4.90
CA VAL A 72 4.79 -16.07 -4.13
C VAL A 72 4.87 -16.51 -2.66
N SER A 73 5.04 -17.80 -2.41
CA SER A 73 5.19 -18.37 -1.06
C SER A 73 6.39 -17.74 -0.34
N ALA A 74 7.56 -17.71 -0.99
CA ALA A 74 8.77 -17.13 -0.44
C ALA A 74 8.61 -15.63 -0.16
N TYR A 75 7.99 -14.88 -1.06
CA TYR A 75 7.76 -13.44 -0.92
C TYR A 75 6.84 -13.13 0.26
N TYR A 76 5.68 -13.80 0.37
CA TYR A 76 4.77 -13.58 1.49
C TYR A 76 5.32 -14.09 2.81
N GLY A 77 6.08 -15.20 2.80
CA GLY A 77 6.81 -15.68 3.97
C GLY A 77 7.84 -14.66 4.45
N PHE A 78 8.59 -14.06 3.52
CA PHE A 78 9.51 -12.95 3.82
C PHE A 78 8.78 -11.72 4.37
N LEU A 79 7.64 -11.32 3.80
CA LEU A 79 6.85 -10.20 4.34
C LEU A 79 6.35 -10.47 5.76
N ALA A 80 5.90 -11.69 6.06
CA ALA A 80 5.47 -12.06 7.40
C ALA A 80 6.62 -12.00 8.42
N VAL A 81 7.72 -12.70 8.14
CA VAL A 81 8.86 -12.85 9.05
C VAL A 81 9.69 -11.57 9.14
N ALA A 82 10.08 -11.04 8.00
CA ALA A 82 10.98 -9.90 7.87
C ALA A 82 10.24 -8.56 7.98
N GLY A 83 8.95 -8.50 7.63
CA GLY A 83 8.11 -7.32 7.83
C GLY A 83 7.45 -7.34 9.21
N SER A 84 6.25 -7.90 9.25
CA SER A 84 5.31 -7.74 10.36
C SER A 84 5.83 -8.29 11.69
N LEU A 85 6.33 -9.53 11.72
CA LEU A 85 6.83 -10.15 12.96
C LEU A 85 8.11 -9.47 13.47
N SER A 86 9.00 -9.08 12.57
CA SER A 86 10.22 -8.35 12.93
C SER A 86 9.89 -6.97 13.55
N MET A 87 8.92 -6.24 12.99
CA MET A 87 8.46 -4.99 13.58
C MET A 87 7.70 -5.21 14.88
N ARG A 88 6.92 -6.30 14.97
CA ARG A 88 6.15 -6.66 16.17
C ARG A 88 7.05 -6.84 17.40
N LYS A 89 8.26 -7.35 17.23
CA LYS A 89 9.26 -7.48 18.31
C LYS A 89 9.74 -6.13 18.86
N LEU A 90 9.62 -5.05 18.08
CA LEU A 90 10.08 -3.72 18.45
C LEU A 90 8.98 -2.84 19.05
N VAL A 91 7.72 -3.28 19.11
CA VAL A 91 6.62 -2.37 19.49
C VAL A 91 6.69 -1.88 20.94
N HIS A 92 7.52 -2.50 21.78
CA HIS A 92 7.77 -2.04 23.14
C HIS A 92 8.76 -0.88 23.22
N GLN A 93 9.51 -0.63 22.14
CA GLN A 93 10.43 0.49 22.01
C GLN A 93 9.68 1.73 21.48
N PRO A 94 10.10 2.94 21.86
CA PRO A 94 9.53 4.17 21.31
C PRO A 94 10.01 4.40 19.87
N PHE A 95 9.22 5.16 19.11
CA PHE A 95 9.72 5.73 17.87
C PHE A 95 10.69 6.88 18.16
N HIS A 96 11.78 6.95 17.41
CA HIS A 96 12.73 8.06 17.47
C HIS A 96 12.48 9.00 16.31
N LEU A 97 12.23 10.28 16.61
CA LEU A 97 12.11 11.31 15.59
C LEU A 97 13.50 11.68 15.07
N VAL A 98 13.65 11.65 13.75
CA VAL A 98 14.83 12.13 13.04
C VAL A 98 14.43 13.38 12.28
N ASN A 99 14.87 14.53 12.78
CA ASN A 99 14.63 15.85 12.20
C ASN A 99 15.83 16.31 11.37
N GLY A 100 15.61 17.31 10.51
CA GLY A 100 16.67 18.00 9.78
C GLY A 100 17.15 17.25 8.55
N LEU A 101 17.28 15.91 8.58
CA LEU A 101 17.74 15.05 7.46
C LEU A 101 18.96 15.61 6.70
N ASP A 102 19.79 16.38 7.36
CA ASP A 102 21.00 16.95 6.79
C ASP A 102 22.00 15.83 6.56
N GLY A 103 22.53 15.73 5.34
CA GLY A 103 23.31 14.58 4.90
C GLY A 103 22.50 13.37 4.42
N ALA A 104 21.15 13.40 4.44
CA ALA A 104 20.36 12.38 3.77
C ALA A 104 20.61 12.44 2.25
N VAL A 105 20.75 11.27 1.62
CA VAL A 105 21.03 11.16 0.19
C VAL A 105 20.05 10.23 -0.51
N VAL A 106 19.87 10.40 -1.82
CA VAL A 106 18.93 9.64 -2.63
C VAL A 106 19.62 9.04 -3.86
N ALA A 107 19.29 7.78 -4.16
CA ALA A 107 19.69 7.06 -5.37
C ALA A 107 18.47 6.34 -5.95
N GLY A 108 17.81 6.98 -6.94
CA GLY A 108 16.56 6.50 -7.52
C GLY A 108 15.44 6.39 -6.47
N ALA A 109 14.97 5.16 -6.20
CA ALA A 109 13.96 4.89 -5.18
C ALA A 109 14.52 4.69 -3.76
N LYS A 110 15.84 4.67 -3.60
CA LYS A 110 16.49 4.46 -2.29
C LYS A 110 16.81 5.81 -1.66
N VAL A 111 16.39 6.00 -0.42
CA VAL A 111 16.81 7.12 0.43
C VAL A 111 17.69 6.56 1.54
N SER A 112 18.83 7.20 1.76
CA SER A 112 19.79 6.81 2.79
C SER A 112 19.86 7.94 3.80
N VAL A 113 19.59 7.61 5.07
CA VAL A 113 19.60 8.57 6.17
C VAL A 113 20.72 8.18 7.12
N PRO A 114 21.63 9.11 7.48
CA PRO A 114 22.66 8.85 8.46
C PRO A 114 22.03 8.67 9.84
N LEU A 115 22.28 7.53 10.48
CA LEU A 115 21.80 7.18 11.82
C LEU A 115 22.89 6.40 12.56
N ASP A 116 23.29 6.88 13.73
CA ASP A 116 24.24 6.21 14.64
C ASP A 116 25.53 5.75 13.93
N GLY A 117 26.13 6.62 13.13
CA GLY A 117 27.38 6.33 12.39
C GLY A 117 27.23 5.36 11.20
N ARG A 118 26.00 4.92 10.89
CA ARG A 118 25.68 4.07 9.72
C ARG A 118 24.62 4.73 8.85
N TRP A 119 24.37 4.14 7.69
CA TRP A 119 23.37 4.58 6.73
C TRP A 119 22.15 3.66 6.75
N LEU A 120 21.01 4.17 7.19
CA LEU A 120 19.74 3.47 7.03
C LEU A 120 19.23 3.71 5.61
N VAL A 121 19.32 2.67 4.77
CA VAL A 121 18.86 2.71 3.38
C VAL A 121 17.45 2.14 3.28
N VAL A 122 16.50 2.97 2.88
CA VAL A 122 15.08 2.62 2.74
C VAL A 122 14.63 2.84 1.30
N ARG A 123 13.85 1.89 0.76
CA ARG A 123 13.19 2.08 -0.54
C ARG A 123 11.87 2.83 -0.34
N LEU A 124 11.80 4.06 -0.87
CA LEU A 124 10.62 4.90 -0.84
C LEU A 124 10.11 5.17 -2.27
N PRO A 125 8.82 4.94 -2.55
CA PRO A 125 8.21 5.33 -3.82
C PRO A 125 8.20 6.87 -3.95
N ALA A 126 8.05 7.36 -5.18
CA ALA A 126 8.09 8.80 -5.49
C ALA A 126 7.25 9.70 -4.57
N PRO A 127 5.97 9.41 -4.25
CA PRO A 127 5.18 10.27 -3.36
C PRO A 127 5.73 10.33 -1.94
N LEU A 128 6.24 9.22 -1.39
CA LEU A 128 6.86 9.20 -0.05
C LEU A 128 8.22 9.92 -0.04
N ARG A 129 8.98 9.84 -1.14
CA ARG A 129 10.23 10.62 -1.27
C ARG A 129 9.97 12.12 -1.33
N ALA A 130 8.97 12.52 -2.11
CA ALA A 130 8.57 13.92 -2.21
C ALA A 130 8.06 14.45 -0.86
N GLN A 131 7.24 13.66 -0.16
CA GLN A 131 6.80 14.01 1.19
C GLN A 131 7.99 14.16 2.16
N LEU A 132 8.95 13.23 2.13
CA LEU A 132 10.14 13.29 2.96
C LEU A 132 11.00 14.53 2.64
N ALA A 133 11.18 14.86 1.37
CA ALA A 133 11.91 16.04 0.92
C ALA A 133 11.24 17.35 1.38
N ALA A 134 9.90 17.39 1.42
CA ALA A 134 9.14 18.54 1.89
C ALA A 134 9.14 18.69 3.41
N GLN A 135 9.00 17.58 4.14
CA GLN A 135 8.78 17.60 5.58
C GLN A 135 10.06 17.47 6.40
N ARG A 136 11.14 16.97 5.79
CA ARG A 136 12.48 16.84 6.40
C ARG A 136 12.49 16.13 7.76
N ARG A 137 11.53 15.22 7.97
CA ARG A 137 11.41 14.44 9.20
C ARG A 137 10.82 13.06 8.95
N LEU A 138 11.26 12.09 9.76
CA LEU A 138 10.76 10.72 9.77
C LEU A 138 10.90 10.13 11.17
N TRP A 139 10.15 9.06 11.44
CA TRP A 139 10.25 8.30 12.69
C TRP A 139 10.92 6.96 12.40
N VAL A 140 11.85 6.56 13.26
CA VAL A 140 12.58 5.30 13.17
C VAL A 140 12.20 4.38 14.32
N LEU A 141 12.01 3.10 14.01
CA LEU A 141 11.89 2.01 14.95
C LEU A 141 12.80 0.86 14.52
N GLY A 142 14.03 0.84 15.05
CA GLY A 142 15.08 -0.06 14.59
C GLY A 142 15.36 0.11 13.10
N ARG A 143 14.96 -0.87 12.28
CA ARG A 143 15.13 -0.85 10.81
C ARG A 143 13.90 -0.33 10.05
N PHE A 144 12.85 0.07 10.74
CA PHE A 144 11.59 0.50 10.15
C PHE A 144 11.44 2.02 10.22
N VAL A 145 10.90 2.62 9.17
CA VAL A 145 10.64 4.06 9.12
C VAL A 145 9.18 4.36 8.83
N LEU A 146 8.68 5.43 9.45
CA LEU A 146 7.36 6.02 9.19
C LEU A 146 7.52 7.49 8.80
N LEU A 147 6.62 7.96 7.95
CA LEU A 147 6.49 9.37 7.58
C LEU A 147 5.25 9.95 8.25
N PRO A 148 5.14 11.28 8.43
CA PRO A 148 3.94 11.91 8.94
C PRO A 148 2.69 11.40 8.21
N GLY A 149 1.67 11.01 8.96
CA GLY A 149 0.39 10.54 8.41
C GLY A 149 0.41 9.18 7.77
N VAL A 150 1.55 8.51 7.62
CA VAL A 150 1.64 7.20 6.99
C VAL A 150 1.88 6.15 8.07
N ILE A 151 0.95 5.20 8.23
CA ILE A 151 1.10 4.13 9.22
C ILE A 151 1.85 2.90 8.69
N ALA A 152 1.96 2.80 7.37
CA ALA A 152 2.61 1.68 6.70
C ALA A 152 4.13 1.83 6.78
N ALA A 153 4.72 1.15 7.76
CA ALA A 153 6.16 1.19 7.98
C ALA A 153 6.96 0.66 6.79
N ARG A 154 8.06 1.33 6.48
CA ARG A 154 9.00 0.93 5.43
C ARG A 154 10.23 0.33 6.08
N ARG A 155 10.54 -0.91 5.73
CA ARG A 155 11.76 -1.58 6.16
C ARG A 155 12.95 -1.05 5.38
N GLY A 156 14.02 -0.72 6.10
CA GLY A 156 15.34 -0.41 5.57
C GLY A 156 16.39 -1.45 5.92
N SER A 157 17.61 -1.16 5.50
CA SER A 157 18.83 -1.90 5.83
C SER A 157 19.91 -0.92 6.27
N PHE A 158 20.59 -1.20 7.38
CA PHE A 158 21.79 -0.48 7.76
C PHE A 158 22.96 -0.89 6.85
N ARG A 159 23.75 0.09 6.42
CA ARG A 159 24.95 -0.07 5.59
C ARG A 159 26.03 0.89 6.08
N ASP A 160 27.29 0.56 5.79
CA ASP A 160 28.42 1.42 6.18
C ASP A 160 28.59 2.62 5.25
N ALA A 161 28.07 2.53 4.02
CA ALA A 161 28.08 3.60 3.03
C ALA A 161 26.73 3.70 2.30
N PRO A 162 26.36 4.90 1.80
CA PRO A 162 25.18 5.06 0.97
C PRO A 162 25.38 4.36 -0.39
N PRO A 163 24.30 4.07 -1.14
CA PRO A 163 24.41 3.54 -2.49
C PRO A 163 25.29 4.40 -3.40
N LYS A 164 26.04 3.78 -4.31
CA LYS A 164 26.82 4.50 -5.33
C LYS A 164 25.91 5.40 -6.18
N GLY A 165 26.40 6.58 -6.54
CA GLY A 165 25.64 7.57 -7.31
C GLY A 165 24.54 8.29 -6.54
N SER A 166 24.60 8.28 -5.20
CA SER A 166 23.65 9.04 -4.37
C SER A 166 23.91 10.54 -4.48
N THR A 167 22.84 11.32 -4.60
CA THR A 167 22.87 12.79 -4.55
C THR A 167 22.23 13.28 -3.25
N PRO A 168 22.58 14.47 -2.75
CA PRO A 168 21.92 15.05 -1.58
C PRO A 168 20.39 15.09 -1.76
N LEU A 169 19.65 14.71 -0.72
CA LEU A 169 18.21 14.89 -0.68
C LEU A 169 17.93 16.36 -0.36
N GLY A 170 17.72 17.18 -1.38
CA GLY A 170 17.37 18.59 -1.24
C GLY A 170 16.02 18.79 -0.56
N ALA A 171 15.90 19.86 0.23
CA ALA A 171 14.60 20.33 0.70
C ALA A 171 13.82 20.87 -0.50
N GLU A 172 12.61 20.37 -0.70
CA GLU A 172 11.78 20.76 -1.84
C GLU A 172 10.34 21.01 -1.35
N PRO A 173 9.78 22.22 -1.48
CA PRO A 173 8.38 22.44 -1.15
C PRO A 173 7.51 21.65 -2.13
N VAL A 174 6.56 20.87 -1.60
CA VAL A 174 5.68 20.04 -2.42
C VAL A 174 4.24 20.45 -2.20
N SER A 175 3.60 20.95 -3.26
CA SER A 175 2.17 21.29 -3.23
C SER A 175 1.29 20.02 -3.08
N PRO A 176 0.08 20.15 -2.52
CA PRO A 176 -0.89 19.05 -2.50
C PRO A 176 -1.17 18.47 -3.88
N GLY A 177 -1.29 19.31 -4.93
CA GLY A 177 -1.45 18.84 -6.31
C GLY A 177 -0.28 18.01 -6.82
N ARG A 178 0.96 18.40 -6.49
CA ARG A 178 2.15 17.61 -6.86
C ARG A 178 2.13 16.23 -6.20
N LEU A 179 1.83 16.12 -4.91
CA LEU A 179 1.72 14.81 -4.25
C LEU A 179 0.60 13.95 -4.84
N LEU A 180 -0.56 14.54 -5.10
CA LEU A 180 -1.66 13.84 -5.75
C LEU A 180 -1.26 13.29 -7.13
N SER A 181 -0.55 14.09 -7.93
CA SER A 181 -0.05 13.64 -9.24
C SER A 181 0.95 12.49 -9.13
N LEU A 182 1.88 12.54 -8.16
CA LEU A 182 2.84 11.47 -7.90
C LEU A 182 2.15 10.18 -7.44
N GLN A 183 1.14 10.31 -6.59
CA GLN A 183 0.33 9.18 -6.14
C GLN A 183 -0.45 8.56 -7.31
N ARG A 184 -1.05 9.38 -8.18
CA ARG A 184 -1.76 8.90 -9.38
C ARG A 184 -0.83 8.17 -10.34
N ARG A 185 0.40 8.69 -10.55
CA ARG A 185 1.42 8.01 -11.36
C ARG A 185 1.87 6.68 -10.75
N LEU A 186 2.05 6.64 -9.42
CA LEU A 186 2.35 5.39 -8.72
C LEU A 186 1.21 4.38 -8.91
N LEU A 187 -0.04 4.81 -8.73
CA LEU A 187 -1.21 3.96 -8.93
C LEU A 187 -1.33 3.48 -10.40
N ALA A 188 -1.08 4.37 -11.36
CA ALA A 188 -1.02 4.00 -12.78
C ALA A 188 0.05 2.93 -13.04
N SER A 189 1.23 3.04 -12.43
CA SER A 189 2.28 2.02 -12.56
C SER A 189 1.85 0.66 -11.99
N TYR A 190 1.09 0.64 -10.89
CA TYR A 190 0.53 -0.61 -10.36
C TYR A 190 -0.56 -1.19 -11.26
N TYR A 191 -1.39 -0.34 -11.88
CA TYR A 191 -2.35 -0.82 -12.89
C TYR A 191 -1.67 -1.40 -14.12
N LEU A 192 -0.59 -0.78 -14.62
CA LEU A 192 0.20 -1.34 -15.73
C LEU A 192 0.88 -2.67 -15.34
N LEU A 193 1.46 -2.76 -14.14
CA LEU A 193 2.01 -4.01 -13.63
C LEU A 193 0.94 -5.10 -13.58
N THR A 194 -0.26 -4.77 -13.07
CA THR A 194 -1.38 -5.70 -12.96
C THR A 194 -1.92 -6.11 -14.34
N ALA A 195 -1.94 -5.18 -15.31
CA ALA A 195 -2.26 -5.48 -16.70
C ALA A 195 -1.24 -6.46 -17.30
N GLY A 196 0.06 -6.26 -17.06
CA GLY A 196 1.10 -7.20 -17.47
C GLY A 196 0.93 -8.59 -16.87
N LEU A 197 0.62 -8.68 -15.57
CA LEU A 197 0.33 -9.96 -14.91
C LEU A 197 -0.92 -10.64 -15.49
N ALA A 198 -1.98 -9.89 -15.77
CA ALA A 198 -3.18 -10.42 -16.41
C ALA A 198 -2.89 -10.94 -17.82
N LEU A 199 -2.03 -10.26 -18.59
CA LEU A 199 -1.61 -10.74 -19.91
C LEU A 199 -0.81 -12.05 -19.83
N VAL A 200 0.11 -12.15 -18.87
CA VAL A 200 0.84 -13.40 -18.59
C VAL A 200 -0.14 -14.52 -18.21
N ALA A 201 -1.14 -14.23 -17.38
CA ALA A 201 -2.18 -15.20 -17.03
C ALA A 201 -3.02 -15.63 -18.25
N ALA A 202 -3.31 -14.72 -19.18
CA ALA A 202 -4.00 -15.04 -20.43
C ALA A 202 -3.18 -15.98 -21.30
N ALA A 203 -1.89 -15.66 -21.52
CA ALA A 203 -0.98 -16.49 -22.31
C ALA A 203 -0.80 -17.87 -21.68
N PHE A 204 -0.68 -17.93 -20.34
CA PHE A 204 -0.63 -19.18 -19.61
C PHE A 204 -1.90 -20.01 -19.80
N SER A 205 -3.08 -19.38 -19.74
CA SER A 205 -4.35 -20.08 -19.93
C SER A 205 -4.50 -20.65 -21.34
N VAL A 206 -4.03 -19.93 -22.36
CA VAL A 206 -3.95 -20.45 -23.73
C VAL A 206 -3.00 -21.65 -23.82
N TRP A 207 -1.83 -21.58 -23.16
CA TRP A 207 -0.91 -22.71 -23.11
C TRP A 207 -1.54 -23.94 -22.46
N VAL A 208 -2.25 -23.79 -21.33
CA VAL A 208 -3.00 -24.88 -20.70
C VAL A 208 -4.01 -25.49 -21.67
N ALA A 209 -4.77 -24.67 -22.39
CA ALA A 209 -5.76 -25.17 -23.35
C ALA A 209 -5.14 -25.97 -24.50
N VAL A 210 -3.91 -25.64 -24.93
CA VAL A 210 -3.18 -26.34 -26.00
C VAL A 210 -2.49 -27.61 -25.49
N ASP A 211 -1.94 -27.55 -24.28
CA ASP A 211 -1.17 -28.63 -23.65
C ASP A 211 -2.06 -29.73 -23.06
N PHE A 212 -3.35 -29.44 -22.85
CA PHE A 212 -4.27 -30.40 -22.26
C PHE A 212 -4.52 -31.61 -23.18
N PRO A 213 -4.34 -32.86 -22.71
CA PRO A 213 -4.49 -34.05 -23.56
C PRO A 213 -5.90 -34.23 -24.14
N ASP A 214 -6.94 -33.93 -23.35
CA ASP A 214 -8.34 -34.04 -23.78
C ASP A 214 -8.90 -32.69 -24.23
N ARG A 215 -8.89 -32.46 -25.55
CA ARG A 215 -9.35 -31.19 -26.15
C ARG A 215 -10.84 -30.92 -25.99
N ARG A 216 -11.66 -31.92 -25.66
CA ARG A 216 -13.11 -31.75 -25.44
C ARG A 216 -13.46 -31.53 -23.97
N SER A 217 -12.47 -31.52 -23.09
CA SER A 217 -12.67 -31.29 -21.67
C SER A 217 -13.21 -29.89 -21.38
N VAL A 218 -14.09 -29.79 -20.38
CA VAL A 218 -14.60 -28.52 -19.84
C VAL A 218 -13.44 -27.61 -19.40
N LEU A 219 -12.31 -28.18 -18.96
CA LEU A 219 -11.12 -27.44 -18.55
C LEU A 219 -10.51 -26.61 -19.69
N VAL A 220 -10.60 -27.08 -20.94
CA VAL A 220 -10.11 -26.33 -22.11
C VAL A 220 -11.00 -25.12 -22.37
N LEU A 221 -12.33 -25.31 -22.24
CA LEU A 221 -13.28 -24.21 -22.37
C LEU A 221 -13.09 -23.16 -21.26
N ASP A 222 -12.96 -23.60 -20.01
CA ASP A 222 -12.71 -22.72 -18.87
C ASP A 222 -11.41 -21.93 -19.05
N ALA A 223 -10.34 -22.58 -19.54
CA ALA A 223 -9.07 -21.93 -19.83
C ALA A 223 -9.21 -20.88 -20.96
N GLN A 224 -9.99 -21.15 -22.00
CA GLN A 224 -10.25 -20.16 -23.06
C GLN A 224 -11.06 -18.97 -22.55
N VAL A 225 -12.11 -19.21 -21.77
CA VAL A 225 -12.93 -18.15 -21.16
C VAL A 225 -12.07 -17.29 -20.22
N PHE A 226 -11.25 -17.93 -19.37
CA PHE A 226 -10.35 -17.22 -18.47
C PHE A 226 -9.31 -16.38 -19.23
N ALA A 227 -8.77 -16.88 -20.35
CA ALA A 227 -7.90 -16.10 -21.23
C ALA A 227 -8.60 -14.84 -21.75
N GLY A 228 -9.83 -14.98 -22.26
CA GLY A 228 -10.64 -13.85 -22.73
C GLY A 228 -10.90 -12.81 -21.64
N LEU A 229 -11.27 -13.24 -20.43
CA LEU A 229 -11.47 -12.35 -19.27
C LEU A 229 -10.17 -11.63 -18.87
N CYS A 230 -9.03 -12.31 -18.93
CA CYS A 230 -7.73 -11.69 -18.63
C CYS A 230 -7.33 -10.64 -19.68
N VAL A 231 -7.63 -10.85 -20.97
CA VAL A 231 -7.42 -9.85 -22.03
C VAL A 231 -8.31 -8.62 -21.83
N LEU A 232 -9.59 -8.83 -21.48
CA LEU A 232 -10.51 -7.74 -21.16
C LEU A 232 -10.02 -6.94 -19.94
N ALA A 233 -9.61 -7.63 -18.87
CA ALA A 233 -9.05 -7.01 -17.69
C ALA A 233 -7.79 -6.20 -18.01
N THR A 234 -6.86 -6.76 -18.80
CA THR A 234 -5.64 -6.08 -19.26
C THR A 234 -5.98 -4.76 -19.95
N THR A 235 -6.93 -4.79 -20.88
CA THR A 235 -7.40 -3.59 -21.60
C THR A 235 -7.97 -2.55 -20.64
N GLY A 236 -8.88 -2.95 -19.75
CA GLY A 236 -9.49 -2.05 -18.76
C GLY A 236 -8.46 -1.41 -17.81
N LEU A 237 -7.49 -2.19 -17.34
CA LEU A 237 -6.41 -1.74 -16.46
C LEU A 237 -5.45 -0.78 -17.18
N ALA A 238 -5.12 -1.04 -18.44
CA ALA A 238 -4.30 -0.15 -19.26
C ALA A 238 -5.00 1.21 -19.50
N ILE A 239 -6.30 1.19 -19.81
CA ILE A 239 -7.11 2.41 -19.94
C ILE A 239 -7.13 3.18 -18.61
N ALA A 240 -7.35 2.49 -17.48
CA ALA A 240 -7.33 3.12 -16.17
C ALA A 240 -5.97 3.78 -15.85
N ALA A 241 -4.86 3.11 -16.19
CA ALA A 241 -3.52 3.67 -16.03
C ALA A 241 -3.30 4.93 -16.88
N LEU A 242 -3.76 4.93 -18.13
CA LEU A 242 -3.69 6.10 -19.02
C LEU A 242 -4.50 7.27 -18.46
N VAL A 243 -5.73 7.02 -18.00
CA VAL A 243 -6.59 8.03 -17.38
C VAL A 243 -5.93 8.62 -16.14
N LEU A 244 -5.31 7.79 -15.30
CA LEU A 244 -4.63 8.24 -14.09
C LEU A 244 -3.36 9.04 -14.36
N SER A 245 -2.67 8.75 -15.46
CA SER A 245 -1.45 9.45 -15.88
C SER A 245 -1.70 10.86 -16.40
N ARG A 246 -2.96 11.20 -16.74
CA ARG A 246 -3.30 12.56 -17.20
C ARG A 246 -3.02 13.61 -16.12
N PRO A 247 -2.52 14.80 -16.51
CA PRO A 247 -2.39 15.94 -15.62
C PRO A 247 -3.73 16.28 -14.96
N VAL A 248 -3.66 16.76 -13.72
CA VAL A 248 -4.83 17.19 -12.95
C VAL A 248 -4.62 18.64 -12.58
N PRO A 249 -5.64 19.50 -12.70
CA PRO A 249 -5.57 20.84 -12.13
C PRO A 249 -5.34 20.76 -10.62
N GLU A 250 -4.91 21.88 -10.03
CA GLU A 250 -4.69 21.93 -8.57
C GLU A 250 -5.97 21.51 -7.84
N PRO A 251 -5.89 20.51 -6.94
CA PRO A 251 -7.05 19.98 -6.27
C PRO A 251 -7.68 21.02 -5.34
N ARG A 252 -9.00 21.18 -5.46
CA ARG A 252 -9.80 21.85 -4.43
C ARG A 252 -10.07 20.86 -3.31
N TRP A 253 -9.59 21.16 -2.12
CA TRP A 253 -9.80 20.35 -0.92
C TRP A 253 -10.91 20.95 -0.07
N THR A 254 -11.87 20.12 0.33
CA THR A 254 -12.90 20.47 1.30
C THR A 254 -12.56 19.81 2.64
N GLU A 255 -12.34 20.61 3.67
CA GLU A 255 -12.16 20.13 5.04
C GLU A 255 -13.51 19.80 5.67
N LEU A 256 -13.60 18.64 6.33
CA LEU A 256 -14.76 18.20 7.08
C LEU A 256 -14.33 17.70 8.46
N PHE A 257 -15.14 17.97 9.47
CA PHE A 257 -14.98 17.41 10.81
C PHE A 257 -15.80 16.13 10.95
N VAL A 258 -15.13 15.05 11.32
CA VAL A 258 -15.73 13.74 11.48
C VAL A 258 -15.71 13.33 12.95
N VAL A 259 -16.90 13.06 13.49
CA VAL A 259 -17.05 12.38 14.78
C VAL A 259 -17.06 10.89 14.51
N CYS A 260 -15.98 10.20 14.88
CA CYS A 260 -15.84 8.76 14.64
C CYS A 260 -15.41 8.01 15.90
N GLY A 261 -15.75 6.72 15.93
CA GLY A 261 -15.16 5.78 16.87
C GLY A 261 -13.74 5.37 16.47
N PRO A 262 -13.10 4.45 17.22
CA PRO A 262 -11.77 3.96 16.91
C PRO A 262 -11.74 3.28 15.53
N ALA A 263 -10.62 3.41 14.82
CA ALA A 263 -10.38 2.64 13.61
C ALA A 263 -10.31 1.13 13.93
N SER A 264 -10.94 0.32 13.09
CA SER A 264 -11.00 -1.13 13.20
C SER A 264 -10.21 -1.79 12.09
N VAL A 265 -9.61 -2.94 12.36
CA VAL A 265 -8.88 -3.74 11.35
C VAL A 265 -9.70 -4.98 11.06
N ASN A 266 -10.08 -5.18 9.79
CA ASN A 266 -10.85 -6.35 9.41
C ASN A 266 -9.98 -7.61 9.24
N LEU A 267 -10.62 -8.74 8.90
CA LEU A 267 -9.96 -10.03 8.67
C LEU A 267 -8.86 -9.98 7.59
N PHE A 268 -8.98 -9.08 6.61
CA PHE A 268 -8.02 -8.92 5.51
C PHE A 268 -6.91 -7.90 5.82
N GLY A 269 -6.83 -7.38 7.05
CA GLY A 269 -5.87 -6.34 7.42
C GLY A 269 -6.23 -4.94 6.89
N MET A 270 -7.42 -4.76 6.32
CA MET A 270 -7.89 -3.44 5.90
C MET A 270 -8.37 -2.66 7.12
N VAL A 271 -7.92 -1.42 7.23
CA VAL A 271 -8.34 -0.51 8.28
C VAL A 271 -9.61 0.21 7.83
N THR A 272 -10.60 0.24 8.70
CA THR A 272 -11.87 0.92 8.44
C THR A 272 -12.23 1.83 9.61
N VAL A 273 -12.75 3.02 9.29
CA VAL A 273 -13.32 3.94 10.27
C VAL A 273 -14.72 4.32 9.82
N LYS A 274 -15.64 4.38 10.80
CA LYS A 274 -17.02 4.83 10.62
C LYS A 274 -17.27 6.02 11.53
N GLY A 275 -17.96 7.02 11.03
CA GLY A 275 -18.30 8.23 11.77
C GLY A 275 -19.45 8.98 11.15
N ARG A 276 -19.64 10.22 11.61
CA ARG A 276 -20.63 11.18 11.10
C ARG A 276 -19.94 12.51 10.83
N THR A 277 -20.39 13.20 9.81
CA THR A 277 -19.91 14.54 9.43
C THR A 277 -21.09 15.40 9.02
N VAL A 278 -20.91 16.71 9.10
CA VAL A 278 -21.81 17.67 8.46
C VAL A 278 -21.22 18.05 7.11
N LEU A 279 -22.04 17.98 6.05
CA LEU A 279 -21.67 18.41 4.70
C LEU A 279 -21.72 19.94 4.58
N PRO A 280 -21.11 20.55 3.54
CA PRO A 280 -21.15 21.99 3.33
C PRO A 280 -22.57 22.59 3.18
N ASP A 281 -23.56 21.76 2.86
CA ASP A 281 -24.99 22.13 2.76
C ASP A 281 -25.75 21.98 4.10
N GLY A 282 -25.04 21.69 5.20
CA GLY A 282 -25.61 21.55 6.53
C GLY A 282 -26.18 20.17 6.86
N ARG A 283 -26.20 19.22 5.91
CA ARG A 283 -26.73 17.87 6.17
C ARG A 283 -25.74 17.02 6.96
N GLU A 284 -26.22 16.39 8.04
CA GLU A 284 -25.46 15.35 8.74
C GLU A 284 -25.55 14.04 7.96
N VAL A 285 -24.39 13.44 7.65
CA VAL A 285 -24.31 12.17 6.94
C VAL A 285 -23.33 11.23 7.63
N SER A 286 -23.58 9.93 7.48
CA SER A 286 -22.59 8.93 7.89
C SER A 286 -21.38 8.92 6.94
N VAL A 287 -20.20 8.65 7.49
CA VAL A 287 -18.94 8.56 6.77
C VAL A 287 -18.35 7.19 7.00
N ARG A 288 -17.92 6.53 5.92
CA ARG A 288 -17.18 5.27 5.99
C ARG A 288 -15.95 5.35 5.11
N ALA A 289 -14.77 5.31 5.74
CA ALA A 289 -13.52 5.02 5.06
C ALA A 289 -13.19 3.55 5.29
N GLY A 290 -13.28 2.72 4.25
CA GLY A 290 -12.99 1.29 4.34
C GLY A 290 -12.58 0.71 2.99
N GLY A 291 -11.56 -0.14 2.98
CA GLY A 291 -10.88 -0.55 1.73
C GLY A 291 -9.99 0.55 1.14
N SER A 292 -9.74 1.61 1.90
CA SER A 292 -8.82 2.71 1.60
C SER A 292 -7.41 2.43 2.11
N ASP A 293 -6.45 3.30 1.76
CA ASP A 293 -5.14 3.35 2.43
C ASP A 293 -5.34 3.30 3.96
N PRO A 294 -4.77 2.30 4.66
CA PRO A 294 -4.85 2.17 6.11
C PRO A 294 -4.54 3.48 6.86
N SER A 295 -3.60 4.24 6.30
CA SER A 295 -3.15 5.52 6.83
C SER A 295 -4.27 6.55 6.84
N LEU A 296 -5.15 6.60 5.83
CA LEU A 296 -6.26 7.56 5.78
C LEU A 296 -7.24 7.33 6.93
N ALA A 297 -7.65 6.08 7.14
CA ALA A 297 -8.56 5.73 8.22
C ALA A 297 -7.94 6.02 9.60
N ALA A 298 -6.64 5.80 9.75
CA ALA A 298 -5.88 6.14 10.96
C ALA A 298 -5.88 7.64 11.25
N ASN A 299 -5.61 8.46 10.23
CA ASN A 299 -5.62 9.91 10.36
C ASN A 299 -7.00 10.41 10.80
N ILE A 300 -8.07 10.01 10.10
CA ILE A 300 -9.43 10.41 10.44
C ILE A 300 -9.76 10.02 11.90
N ALA A 301 -9.42 8.80 12.31
CA ALA A 301 -9.72 8.31 13.65
C ALA A 301 -8.98 9.07 14.76
N VAL A 302 -7.79 9.62 14.47
CA VAL A 302 -6.96 10.31 15.46
C VAL A 302 -7.19 11.82 15.45
N THR A 303 -7.33 12.43 14.28
CA THR A 303 -7.43 13.89 14.13
C THR A 303 -8.88 14.37 14.10
N GLY A 304 -9.85 13.49 13.80
CA GLY A 304 -11.23 13.88 13.54
C GLY A 304 -11.38 14.73 12.27
N GLN A 305 -10.35 14.81 11.41
CA GLN A 305 -10.36 15.61 10.19
C GLN A 305 -10.40 14.70 8.96
N LEU A 306 -11.24 15.10 8.00
CA LEU A 306 -11.36 14.46 6.70
C LEU A 306 -11.23 15.52 5.61
N TRP A 307 -10.27 15.32 4.71
CA TRP A 307 -10.09 16.18 3.54
C TRP A 307 -10.55 15.46 2.28
N VAL A 308 -11.51 16.05 1.58
CA VAL A 308 -12.14 15.47 0.40
C VAL A 308 -11.74 16.26 -0.85
N LEU A 309 -11.50 15.55 -1.95
CA LEU A 309 -11.29 16.19 -3.25
C LEU A 309 -12.64 16.67 -3.82
N GLY A 310 -12.80 17.98 -3.99
CA GLY A 310 -14.04 18.61 -4.44
C GLY A 310 -15.12 18.68 -3.37
N VAL A 311 -16.36 18.94 -3.79
CA VAL A 311 -17.51 19.05 -2.88
C VAL A 311 -18.07 17.64 -2.61
N PRO A 312 -18.13 17.19 -1.34
CA PRO A 312 -18.72 15.89 -0.99
C PRO A 312 -20.23 15.88 -1.27
N VAL A 313 -20.76 14.72 -1.65
CA VAL A 313 -22.19 14.54 -1.96
C VAL A 313 -22.72 13.32 -1.22
N ALA A 314 -23.86 13.49 -0.55
CA ALA A 314 -24.55 12.40 0.15
C ALA A 314 -24.80 11.19 -0.78
N GLY A 315 -24.61 9.99 -0.25
CA GLY A 315 -24.77 8.73 -0.97
C GLY A 315 -23.65 8.39 -1.98
N LYS A 316 -22.66 9.27 -2.19
CA LYS A 316 -21.58 9.04 -3.16
C LYS A 316 -20.27 8.64 -2.47
N THR A 317 -19.42 7.96 -3.25
CA THR A 317 -18.03 7.70 -2.86
C THR A 317 -17.15 8.79 -3.47
N THR A 318 -16.36 9.45 -2.65
CA THR A 318 -15.44 10.51 -3.08
C THR A 318 -14.01 10.13 -2.71
N LYS A 319 -13.04 10.69 -3.43
CA LYS A 319 -11.63 10.54 -3.08
C LYS A 319 -11.30 11.51 -1.94
N ALA A 320 -10.60 11.02 -0.94
CA ALA A 320 -10.13 11.77 0.21
C ALA A 320 -8.64 11.50 0.43
N GLY A 321 -8.02 12.31 1.27
CA GLY A 321 -6.60 12.21 1.58
C GLY A 321 -6.21 13.13 2.73
N VAL A 322 -4.92 13.36 2.87
CA VAL A 322 -4.39 14.42 3.75
C VAL A 322 -3.55 15.36 2.89
N PRO A 323 -3.93 16.65 2.75
CA PRO A 323 -3.17 17.60 1.93
C PRO A 323 -1.70 17.65 2.36
N GLY A 324 -0.79 17.66 1.38
CA GLY A 324 0.65 17.67 1.66
C GLY A 324 1.24 16.32 2.12
N HIS A 325 0.44 15.23 2.13
CA HIS A 325 0.90 13.90 2.53
C HIS A 325 0.55 12.84 1.47
N ALA A 326 1.32 11.77 1.42
CA ALA A 326 1.11 10.63 0.51
C ALA A 326 0.02 9.67 1.01
N VAL A 327 -1.12 10.21 1.46
CA VAL A 327 -2.22 9.47 2.07
C VAL A 327 -3.49 9.75 1.27
N PHE A 328 -4.02 8.74 0.59
CA PHE A 328 -5.19 8.89 -0.28
C PHE A 328 -6.07 7.64 -0.29
N GLY A 329 -7.39 7.81 -0.38
CA GLY A 329 -8.31 6.69 -0.45
C GLY A 329 -9.74 7.08 -0.74
N PRO A 330 -10.59 6.12 -1.14
CA PRO A 330 -12.02 6.35 -1.26
C PRO A 330 -12.68 6.46 0.13
N VAL A 331 -13.65 7.36 0.24
CA VAL A 331 -14.54 7.52 1.40
C VAL A 331 -15.97 7.58 0.91
N LYS A 332 -16.86 6.82 1.54
CA LYS A 332 -18.28 6.78 1.21
C LYS A 332 -19.07 7.65 2.18
N PHE A 333 -19.86 8.57 1.62
CA PHE A 333 -20.86 9.35 2.35
C PHE A 333 -22.20 8.63 2.29
N GLY A 334 -22.83 8.44 3.43
CA GLY A 334 -24.19 7.92 3.55
C GLY A 334 -25.23 8.90 3.05
N ARG A 335 -26.49 8.46 3.11
CA ARG A 335 -27.63 9.36 3.01
C ARG A 335 -27.92 9.96 4.38
#